data_AF-A0A369T571-F1
#
_entry.id   AF-A0A369T571-F1
#
_cell.length_a   1.000
_cell.length_b   1.000
_cell.length_c   1.000
_cell.angle_alpha   90.00
_cell.angle_beta   90.00
_cell.angle_gamma   90.00
#
_symmetry.space_group_name_H-M   'P 1'
#
loop_
_entity.id
_entity.type
_entity.pdbx_description
1 polymer ?
#
loop_
_entity_poly.entity_id
_entity_poly.type
_entity_poly.pdbx_seq_one_letter_code
_entity_poly.pdbx_strand_id
1 'polypeptide(L)'
;MINALRTTVLAGLLALAGCGTPAQISNIKNPEPEAFAQFEKTVHPIQFKKIVVHLDRGQHIGAIEAGLACVPHGDLAWRGGRLALDPREFDEIFREEASKIHLDIVGDPDALFQDPDTWRAEYLVAGQITELKANACYPMAGFGNLTSAKGEAEIKVDWQVYSRLDREVIAKISTRGTGEVSESQAGGDTLAILDAFADATQGLFANKGFREIVRRSDDEEVISDSESHRSRIVLAVNAPKGGQIDLASAQESIVTVFAGGGHGSGFAISNDGYLLTNSHVVENAERVLVRGPSGMEAKANVLSTDRRRDIALLKAENAGWLQPLPIRSERLGVGSEVYAVGSPYLPALEHTVTKGIVSGYREDRGYPLIQSDAAINPGNSGGPLLDDQGNVVGLAVSSFRSGGGETGINFFIPISDGLRRLGVDTAPEA
;
A
#
# COMPACT_ATOMS: atom_id res chain seq x y z
N MET A 1 -76.23 25.05 51.59
CA MET A 1 -75.60 23.94 52.34
C MET A 1 -75.97 22.66 51.60
N ILE A 2 -75.13 21.89 50.91
CA ILE A 2 -73.66 21.72 50.86
C ILE A 2 -73.28 21.34 49.40
N ASN A 3 -72.06 21.70 49.03
CA ASN A 3 -71.40 21.58 47.73
C ASN A 3 -71.23 20.14 47.18
N ALA A 4 -71.15 20.12 45.85
CA ALA A 4 -70.39 19.27 44.92
C ALA A 4 -69.46 18.17 45.48
N LEU A 5 -69.43 17.02 44.79
CA LEU A 5 -68.24 16.59 44.03
C LEU A 5 -68.60 15.42 43.08
N ARG A 6 -68.41 15.64 41.77
CA ARG A 6 -68.24 14.57 40.77
C ARG A 6 -66.82 14.05 40.92
N THR A 7 -66.65 12.79 41.28
CA THR A 7 -65.34 12.11 41.24
C THR A 7 -65.27 11.27 39.96
N THR A 8 -64.68 11.87 38.93
CA THR A 8 -64.18 11.17 37.76
C THR A 8 -62.98 10.34 38.20
N VAL A 9 -63.08 9.01 38.17
CA VAL A 9 -61.92 8.13 38.36
C VAL A 9 -61.13 8.12 37.06
N LEU A 10 -60.13 9.01 36.98
CA LEU A 10 -59.07 8.93 35.99
C LEU A 10 -58.03 7.95 36.54
N ALA A 11 -58.19 6.66 36.24
CA ALA A 11 -57.15 5.68 36.49
C ALA A 11 -56.03 5.91 35.46
N GLY A 12 -55.00 6.63 35.88
CA GLY A 12 -53.79 6.83 35.09
C GLY A 12 -53.11 5.49 34.82
N LEU A 13 -52.92 5.18 33.54
CA LEU A 13 -51.83 4.29 33.12
C LEU A 13 -50.52 4.99 33.48
N LEU A 14 -49.90 4.63 34.61
CA LEU A 14 -48.47 4.79 34.75
C LEU A 14 -47.82 3.83 33.75
N ALA A 15 -47.51 4.32 32.56
CA ALA A 15 -46.53 3.68 31.71
C ALA A 15 -45.20 3.72 32.47
N LEU A 16 -44.68 2.54 32.82
CA LEU A 16 -43.31 2.37 33.29
C LEU A 16 -42.39 2.81 32.16
N ALA A 17 -42.03 4.10 32.13
CA ALA A 17 -40.96 4.59 31.28
C ALA A 17 -39.66 3.96 31.81
N GLY A 18 -39.07 3.05 31.04
CA GLY A 18 -37.71 2.61 31.31
C GLY A 18 -36.78 3.81 31.17
N CYS A 19 -36.08 4.20 32.23
CA CYS A 19 -35.12 5.30 32.17
C CYS A 19 -33.87 4.85 31.39
N GLY A 20 -33.84 5.09 30.09
CA GLY A 20 -32.59 5.08 29.32
C GLY A 20 -31.85 6.40 29.49
N THR A 21 -30.51 6.39 29.36
CA THR A 21 -29.67 7.60 29.46
C THR A 21 -29.12 8.00 28.09
N PRO A 22 -29.73 8.98 27.38
CA PRO A 22 -29.22 9.43 26.09
C PRO A 22 -27.78 9.92 26.19
N ALA A 23 -26.97 9.58 25.21
CA ALA A 23 -25.63 10.13 25.09
C ALA A 23 -25.71 11.56 24.57
N GLN A 24 -24.86 12.46 25.06
CA GLN A 24 -24.73 13.78 24.48
C GLN A 24 -23.84 13.72 23.24
N ILE A 25 -24.46 13.93 22.07
CA ILE A 25 -23.78 14.02 20.78
C ILE A 25 -23.28 15.46 20.59
N SER A 26 -21.99 15.59 20.34
CA SER A 26 -21.37 16.88 20.04
C SER A 26 -21.72 17.29 18.61
N ASN A 27 -21.87 18.58 18.32
CA ASN A 27 -21.95 19.07 16.94
C ASN A 27 -20.53 19.41 16.47
N ILE A 28 -19.88 18.44 15.82
CA ILE A 28 -18.52 18.56 15.30
C ILE A 28 -18.64 18.69 13.79
N LYS A 29 -18.03 19.72 13.21
CA LYS A 29 -17.96 19.87 11.76
C LYS A 29 -16.50 19.76 11.34
N ASN A 30 -16.12 18.64 10.72
CA ASN A 30 -14.79 18.53 10.14
C ASN A 30 -14.68 19.43 8.89
N PRO A 31 -13.49 19.97 8.61
CA PRO A 31 -13.25 20.66 7.35
C PRO A 31 -13.35 19.66 6.20
N GLU A 32 -14.01 20.07 5.10
CA GLU A 32 -14.02 19.28 3.88
C GLU A 32 -12.59 19.17 3.33
N PRO A 33 -12.09 17.94 3.05
CA PRO A 33 -10.74 17.75 2.55
C PRO A 33 -10.61 18.23 1.09
N GLU A 34 -9.52 18.93 0.78
CA GLU A 34 -9.21 19.32 -0.59
C GLU A 34 -8.83 18.10 -1.45
N ALA A 35 -9.40 18.00 -2.65
CA ALA A 35 -9.07 16.95 -3.60
C ALA A 35 -7.61 17.04 -4.07
N PHE A 36 -6.96 15.89 -4.22
CA PHE A 36 -5.68 15.80 -4.90
C PHE A 36 -5.86 16.03 -6.41
N ALA A 37 -4.80 16.52 -7.07
CA ALA A 37 -4.82 16.68 -8.52
C ALA A 37 -4.98 15.29 -9.18
N GLN A 38 -5.73 15.22 -10.29
CA GLN A 38 -6.10 13.95 -10.96
C GLN A 38 -4.94 13.20 -11.64
N PHE A 39 -3.69 13.50 -11.29
CA PHE A 39 -2.52 12.81 -11.81
C PHE A 39 -2.07 11.74 -10.81
N GLU A 40 -2.07 10.47 -11.24
CA GLU A 40 -1.59 9.27 -10.48
C GLU A 40 -0.20 9.45 -9.84
N LYS A 41 0.57 10.46 -10.25
CA LYS A 41 1.92 10.76 -9.76
C LYS A 41 1.98 11.65 -8.51
N THR A 42 0.85 12.14 -8.01
CA THR A 42 0.85 13.14 -6.92
C THR A 42 0.67 12.55 -5.53
N VAL A 43 0.29 11.27 -5.43
CA VAL A 43 0.03 10.59 -4.16
C VAL A 43 0.68 9.19 -4.10
N HIS A 44 1.21 8.83 -2.94
CA HIS A 44 1.72 7.48 -2.68
C HIS A 44 0.53 6.50 -2.66
N PRO A 45 0.65 5.31 -3.27
CA PRO A 45 -0.41 4.32 -3.19
C PRO A 45 -0.62 3.89 -1.73
N ILE A 46 -1.87 3.94 -1.25
CA ILE A 46 -2.22 3.57 0.11
C ILE A 46 -3.21 2.41 0.13
N GLN A 47 -3.10 1.54 1.14
CA GLN A 47 -4.11 0.53 1.40
C GLN A 47 -4.84 0.85 2.71
N PHE A 48 -6.17 0.81 2.69
CA PHE A 48 -6.95 0.73 3.91
C PHE A 48 -6.91 -0.71 4.44
N LYS A 49 -6.28 -0.91 5.60
CA LYS A 49 -5.98 -2.26 6.10
C LYS A 49 -7.12 -2.87 6.89
N LYS A 50 -7.72 -2.07 7.78
CA LYS A 50 -8.87 -2.44 8.63
C LYS A 50 -9.30 -1.29 9.53
N ILE A 51 -10.54 -1.35 9.96
CA ILE A 51 -11.07 -0.66 11.14
C ILE A 51 -11.39 -1.69 12.24
N VAL A 52 -11.16 -1.34 13.50
CA VAL A 52 -11.58 -2.18 14.64
C VAL A 52 -12.34 -1.35 15.66
N VAL A 53 -13.39 -1.93 16.26
CA VAL A 53 -14.10 -1.29 17.37
C VAL A 53 -13.52 -1.79 18.69
N HIS A 54 -12.96 -0.87 19.48
CA HIS A 54 -12.36 -1.17 20.77
C HIS A 54 -13.21 -0.57 21.90
N LEU A 55 -14.35 -1.22 22.11
CA LEU A 55 -15.28 -0.92 23.19
C LEU A 55 -15.54 -2.20 23.97
N ASP A 56 -15.70 -2.07 25.29
CA ASP A 56 -15.99 -3.21 26.13
C ASP A 56 -17.39 -3.74 25.84
N ARG A 57 -17.55 -5.07 25.86
CA ARG A 57 -18.87 -5.67 25.69
C ARG A 57 -19.79 -5.22 26.82
N GLY A 58 -20.95 -4.68 26.47
CA GLY A 58 -21.91 -4.12 27.44
C GLY A 58 -21.59 -2.69 27.87
N GLN A 59 -20.55 -2.05 27.31
CA GLN A 59 -20.30 -0.63 27.53
C GLN A 59 -21.49 0.20 27.06
N HIS A 60 -21.95 1.11 27.92
CA HIS A 60 -23.00 2.06 27.61
C HIS A 60 -22.54 3.03 26.52
N ILE A 61 -23.30 3.14 25.43
CA ILE A 61 -23.02 4.04 24.30
C ILE A 61 -24.14 5.06 24.06
N GLY A 62 -25.30 4.96 24.73
CA GLY A 62 -26.36 5.97 24.66
C GLY A 62 -27.72 5.35 24.94
N ALA A 63 -28.78 5.81 24.28
CA ALA A 63 -30.13 5.32 24.54
C ALA A 63 -30.87 4.78 23.31
N ILE A 64 -31.77 3.85 23.59
CA ILE A 64 -32.86 3.46 22.70
C ILE A 64 -34.10 4.25 23.10
N GLU A 65 -34.65 4.97 22.14
CA GLU A 65 -35.80 5.85 22.28
C GLU A 65 -36.96 5.35 21.43
N ALA A 66 -38.19 5.65 21.83
CA ALA A 66 -39.37 5.17 21.12
C ALA A 66 -40.56 6.13 21.19
N GLY A 67 -41.48 5.92 20.25
CA GLY A 67 -42.67 6.75 20.09
C GLY A 67 -42.38 8.07 19.36
N LEU A 68 -43.44 8.76 18.95
CA LEU A 68 -43.32 9.98 18.12
C LEU A 68 -42.49 11.09 18.76
N ALA A 69 -42.38 11.09 20.09
CA ALA A 69 -41.60 12.05 20.85
C ALA A 69 -40.17 11.58 21.19
N CYS A 70 -39.73 10.41 20.69
CA CYS A 70 -38.41 9.84 20.96
C CYS A 70 -38.07 9.82 22.45
N VAL A 71 -38.96 9.28 23.28
CA VAL A 71 -38.72 9.22 24.72
C VAL A 71 -37.75 8.08 25.02
N PRO A 72 -36.73 8.25 25.87
CA PRO A 72 -35.82 7.18 26.25
C PRO A 72 -36.56 6.02 26.91
N HIS A 73 -36.27 4.80 26.48
CA HIS A 73 -36.89 3.56 26.98
C HIS A 73 -35.88 2.54 27.50
N GLY A 74 -34.60 2.68 27.17
CA GLY A 74 -33.54 1.83 27.70
C GLY A 74 -32.16 2.26 27.21
N ASP A 75 -31.13 1.73 27.86
CA ASP A 75 -29.75 2.00 27.47
C ASP A 75 -29.37 1.21 26.22
N LEU A 76 -28.63 1.87 25.33
CA LEU A 76 -27.93 1.27 24.22
C LEU A 76 -26.52 0.88 24.68
N ALA A 77 -26.19 -0.40 24.55
CA ALA A 77 -24.90 -0.94 24.95
C ALA A 77 -24.20 -1.65 23.80
N TRP A 78 -22.87 -1.49 23.70
CA TRP A 78 -22.06 -2.14 22.67
C TRP A 78 -22.14 -3.66 22.77
N ARG A 79 -22.49 -4.33 21.65
CA ARG A 79 -22.73 -5.79 21.59
C ARG A 79 -23.70 -6.33 22.65
N GLY A 80 -24.56 -5.47 23.19
CA GLY A 80 -25.62 -5.81 24.14
C GLY A 80 -27.03 -5.81 23.54
N GLY A 81 -27.18 -5.44 22.25
CA GLY A 81 -28.50 -5.19 21.64
C GLY A 81 -28.52 -5.35 20.11
N ARG A 82 -29.41 -4.59 19.44
CA ARG A 82 -29.77 -4.72 18.01
C ARG A 82 -28.80 -4.07 17.01
N LEU A 83 -27.77 -3.39 17.50
CA LEU A 83 -26.80 -2.71 16.64
C LEU A 83 -25.89 -3.74 15.96
N ALA A 84 -26.05 -3.91 14.66
CA ALA A 84 -25.18 -4.74 13.82
C ALA A 84 -24.41 -3.80 12.90
N LEU A 85 -23.09 -3.73 13.10
CA LEU A 85 -22.17 -3.01 12.23
C LEU A 85 -21.34 -4.04 11.47
N ASP A 86 -21.40 -4.02 10.15
CA ASP A 86 -20.54 -4.84 9.30
C ASP A 86 -19.21 -4.10 9.07
N PRO A 87 -18.04 -4.70 9.41
CA PRO A 87 -16.74 -4.12 9.08
C PRO A 87 -16.58 -3.71 7.61
N ARG A 88 -17.30 -4.37 6.68
CA ARG A 88 -17.27 -4.05 5.24
C ARG A 88 -17.88 -2.69 4.91
N GLU A 89 -18.94 -2.29 5.61
CA GLU A 89 -19.58 -0.97 5.39
C GLU A 89 -18.59 0.17 5.67
N PHE A 90 -17.73 0.02 6.68
CA PHE A 90 -16.68 1.00 6.97
C PHE A 90 -15.58 1.04 5.90
N ASP A 91 -15.22 -0.10 5.31
CA ASP A 91 -14.23 -0.16 4.22
C ASP A 91 -14.77 0.55 2.96
N GLU A 92 -16.03 0.25 2.61
CA GLU A 92 -16.75 0.89 1.50
C GLU A 92 -16.82 2.41 1.69
N ILE A 93 -17.21 2.89 2.88
CA ILE A 93 -17.25 4.32 3.19
C ILE A 93 -15.87 4.96 3.09
N PHE A 94 -14.83 4.32 3.65
CA PHE A 94 -13.47 4.87 3.58
C PHE A 94 -13.03 5.06 2.13
N ARG A 95 -13.33 4.09 1.26
CA ARG A 95 -13.02 4.15 -0.18
C ARG A 95 -13.86 5.18 -0.91
N GLU A 96 -15.14 5.29 -0.57
CA GLU A 96 -16.03 6.30 -1.14
C GLU A 96 -15.51 7.71 -0.82
N GLU A 97 -15.19 7.99 0.45
CA GLU A 97 -14.61 9.27 0.87
C GLU A 97 -13.25 9.54 0.22
N ALA A 98 -12.41 8.52 0.05
CA ALA A 98 -11.12 8.68 -0.63
C ALA A 98 -11.30 9.00 -2.12
N SER A 99 -12.29 8.39 -2.78
CA SER A 99 -12.58 8.64 -4.19
C SER A 99 -13.02 10.09 -4.45
N LYS A 100 -13.76 10.71 -3.50
CA LYS A 100 -14.20 12.12 -3.57
C LYS A 100 -13.02 13.10 -3.63
N ILE A 101 -11.86 12.70 -3.11
CA ILE A 101 -10.63 13.51 -3.12
C ILE A 101 -9.56 12.99 -4.08
N HIS A 102 -9.89 12.05 -4.98
CA HIS A 102 -8.95 11.39 -5.90
C HIS A 102 -7.76 10.71 -5.20
N LEU A 103 -7.97 10.15 -4.00
CA LEU A 103 -6.97 9.38 -3.30
C LEU A 103 -7.09 7.90 -3.65
N ASP A 104 -6.06 7.32 -4.27
CA ASP A 104 -6.05 5.92 -4.71
C ASP A 104 -5.90 4.96 -3.52
N ILE A 105 -6.95 4.18 -3.25
CA ILE A 105 -6.95 3.11 -2.26
C ILE A 105 -6.73 1.79 -2.98
N VAL A 106 -5.49 1.28 -2.91
CA VAL A 106 -5.14 0.03 -3.58
C VAL A 106 -5.68 -1.19 -2.84
N GLY A 107 -5.98 -2.21 -3.64
CA GLY A 107 -6.48 -3.50 -3.22
C GLY A 107 -8.00 -3.61 -3.23
N ASP A 108 -8.48 -4.84 -3.37
CA ASP A 108 -9.87 -5.26 -3.49
C ASP A 108 -10.41 -5.73 -2.12
N PRO A 109 -11.42 -5.05 -1.54
CA PRO A 109 -12.01 -5.47 -0.27
C PRO A 109 -12.78 -6.79 -0.35
N ASP A 110 -13.18 -7.20 -1.55
CA ASP A 110 -13.91 -8.44 -1.81
C ASP A 110 -12.98 -9.60 -2.20
N ALA A 111 -11.67 -9.38 -2.23
CA ALA A 111 -10.70 -10.42 -2.50
C ALA A 111 -10.80 -11.55 -1.48
N LEU A 112 -11.35 -12.68 -1.91
CA LEU A 112 -11.54 -13.87 -1.07
C LEU A 112 -10.21 -14.58 -0.73
N PHE A 113 -9.13 -14.28 -1.45
CA PHE A 113 -7.81 -14.90 -1.32
C PHE A 113 -6.69 -13.83 -1.28
N GLN A 114 -5.59 -14.05 -2.00
CA GLN A 114 -4.54 -13.04 -2.16
C GLN A 114 -4.96 -12.03 -3.21
N ASP A 115 -4.85 -10.76 -2.83
CA ASP A 115 -5.10 -9.64 -3.71
C ASP A 115 -3.79 -9.19 -4.38
N PRO A 116 -3.68 -9.32 -5.71
CA PRO A 116 -2.48 -9.03 -6.48
C PRO A 116 -2.19 -7.53 -6.61
N ASP A 117 -2.99 -6.63 -6.03
CA ASP A 117 -2.76 -5.19 -6.06
C ASP A 117 -2.25 -4.63 -4.72
N THR A 118 -2.43 -5.36 -3.62
CA THR A 118 -1.98 -4.91 -2.28
C THR A 118 -0.49 -4.68 -2.17
N TRP A 119 0.29 -5.28 -3.07
CA TRP A 119 1.73 -5.08 -3.10
C TRP A 119 2.11 -3.69 -3.58
N ARG A 120 1.23 -2.93 -4.25
CA ARG A 120 1.55 -1.55 -4.68
C ARG A 120 1.52 -0.55 -3.53
N ALA A 121 0.83 -0.86 -2.43
CA ALA A 121 0.71 0.05 -1.28
C ALA A 121 2.08 0.32 -0.65
N GLU A 122 2.46 1.59 -0.54
CA GLU A 122 3.63 2.06 0.21
C GLU A 122 3.27 2.29 1.68
N TYR A 123 2.06 2.80 1.93
CA TYR A 123 1.53 3.04 3.27
C TYR A 123 0.27 2.22 3.54
N LEU A 124 0.15 1.75 4.78
CA LEU A 124 -1.07 1.11 5.28
C LEU A 124 -1.77 2.05 6.26
N VAL A 125 -3.06 2.26 6.09
CA VAL A 125 -3.90 3.04 7.01
C VAL A 125 -4.82 2.06 7.75
N ALA A 126 -4.82 2.14 9.08
CA ALA A 126 -5.75 1.38 9.92
C ALA A 126 -6.34 2.28 10.98
N GLY A 127 -7.59 2.02 11.37
CA GLY A 127 -8.28 2.78 12.41
C GLY A 127 -8.73 1.92 13.58
N GLN A 128 -8.89 2.57 14.73
CA GLN A 128 -9.51 1.99 15.92
C GLN A 128 -10.55 2.96 16.47
N ILE A 129 -11.81 2.52 16.52
CA ILE A 129 -12.89 3.26 17.17
C ILE A 129 -12.73 3.09 18.67
N THR A 130 -12.37 4.16 19.37
CA THR A 130 -12.12 4.16 20.83
C THR A 130 -13.24 4.78 21.63
N GLU A 131 -14.10 5.59 21.01
CA GLU A 131 -15.31 6.11 21.61
C GLU A 131 -16.45 6.02 20.58
N LEU A 132 -17.62 5.57 21.04
CA LEU A 132 -18.86 5.57 20.28
C LEU A 132 -19.97 6.04 21.19
N LYS A 133 -20.67 7.09 20.77
CA LYS A 133 -21.92 7.55 21.34
C LYS A 133 -23.00 7.45 20.28
N ALA A 134 -24.17 6.93 20.63
CA ALA A 134 -25.28 6.85 19.69
C ALA A 134 -26.64 6.86 20.40
N ASN A 135 -27.60 7.59 19.83
CA ASN A 135 -29.00 7.52 20.24
C ASN A 135 -29.84 7.05 19.05
N ALA A 136 -30.74 6.10 19.29
CA ALA A 136 -31.58 5.49 18.26
C ALA A 136 -33.05 5.65 18.61
N CYS A 137 -33.80 6.43 17.82
CA CYS A 137 -35.22 6.64 18.02
C CYS A 137 -36.07 5.83 17.03
N TYR A 138 -36.97 5.00 17.56
CA TYR A 138 -37.95 4.24 16.79
C TYR A 138 -39.35 4.87 16.94
N PRO A 139 -39.71 5.87 16.12
CA PRO A 139 -40.94 6.63 16.32
C PRO A 139 -42.21 5.79 16.13
N MET A 140 -42.12 4.74 15.30
CA MET A 140 -43.23 3.85 14.96
C MET A 140 -43.23 2.53 15.73
N ALA A 141 -42.41 2.40 16.79
CA ALA A 141 -42.32 1.19 17.60
C ALA A 141 -43.67 0.78 18.21
N GLY A 142 -44.47 1.75 18.65
CA GLY A 142 -45.83 1.51 19.19
C GLY A 142 -46.84 0.98 18.16
N PHE A 143 -46.51 1.08 16.87
CA PHE A 143 -47.28 0.53 15.74
C PHE A 143 -46.65 -0.75 15.17
N GLY A 144 -45.66 -1.34 15.85
CA GLY A 144 -45.02 -2.59 15.46
C GLY A 144 -43.86 -2.46 14.46
N ASN A 145 -43.50 -1.24 14.02
CA ASN A 145 -42.30 -1.04 13.19
C ASN A 145 -41.08 -0.79 14.09
N LEU A 146 -40.17 -1.76 14.10
CA LEU A 146 -38.91 -1.73 14.87
C LEU A 146 -37.67 -1.73 13.97
N THR A 147 -37.85 -1.59 12.66
CA THR A 147 -36.77 -1.61 11.67
C THR A 147 -36.42 -0.22 11.19
N SER A 148 -37.38 0.72 11.26
CA SER A 148 -37.16 2.11 10.88
C SER A 148 -36.81 2.96 12.11
N ALA A 149 -35.70 3.66 12.03
CA ALA A 149 -35.17 4.49 13.10
C ALA A 149 -34.71 5.84 12.58
N LYS A 150 -34.70 6.82 13.47
CA LYS A 150 -33.84 8.00 13.39
C LYS A 150 -32.60 7.70 14.24
N GLY A 151 -31.48 8.32 13.92
CA GLY A 151 -30.24 8.09 14.64
C GLY A 151 -29.40 9.35 14.73
N GLU A 152 -28.63 9.45 15.79
CA GLU A 152 -27.50 10.37 15.88
C GLU A 152 -26.32 9.64 16.51
N ALA A 153 -25.11 9.93 16.06
CA ALA A 153 -23.91 9.31 16.58
C ALA A 153 -22.71 10.26 16.61
N GLU A 154 -21.82 10.03 17.56
CA GLU A 154 -20.49 10.62 17.64
C GLU A 154 -19.48 9.47 17.75
N ILE A 155 -18.47 9.49 16.90
CA ILE A 155 -17.41 8.49 16.90
C ILE A 155 -16.05 9.18 17.08
N LYS A 156 -15.14 8.51 17.78
CA LYS A 156 -13.72 8.85 17.78
C LYS A 156 -12.92 7.70 17.20
N VAL A 157 -12.10 8.03 16.20
CA VAL A 157 -11.23 7.06 15.54
C VAL A 157 -9.78 7.47 15.75
N ASP A 158 -8.99 6.54 16.28
CA ASP A 158 -7.55 6.64 16.38
C ASP A 158 -6.94 5.89 15.19
N TRP A 159 -6.38 6.64 14.24
CA TRP A 159 -5.76 6.17 13.02
C TRP A 159 -4.26 5.95 13.22
N GLN A 160 -3.74 4.94 12.53
CA GLN A 160 -2.31 4.68 12.40
C GLN A 160 -1.94 4.60 10.92
N VAL A 161 -0.85 5.27 10.55
CA VAL A 161 -0.24 5.15 9.23
C VAL A 161 1.07 4.40 9.40
N TYR A 162 1.20 3.27 8.71
CA TYR A 162 2.35 2.39 8.76
C TYR A 162 3.13 2.47 7.44
N SER A 163 4.43 2.76 7.52
CA SER A 163 5.34 2.72 6.38
C SER A 163 5.82 1.29 6.18
N ARG A 164 5.59 0.71 4.98
CA ARG A 164 6.13 -0.61 4.66
C ARG A 164 7.64 -0.60 4.45
N LEU A 165 8.16 0.55 4.00
CA LEU A 165 9.59 0.77 3.81
C LEU A 165 10.32 0.79 5.15
N ASP A 166 9.82 1.59 6.10
CA ASP A 166 10.46 1.77 7.42
C ASP A 166 10.05 0.69 8.43
N ARG A 167 8.98 -0.05 8.11
CA ARG A 167 8.37 -1.10 8.94
C ARG A 167 7.87 -0.63 10.29
N GLU A 168 7.44 0.62 10.39
CA GLU A 168 6.94 1.22 11.63
C GLU A 168 5.71 2.11 11.41
N VAL A 169 5.03 2.41 12.52
CA VAL A 169 3.93 3.40 12.53
C VAL A 169 4.54 4.79 12.53
N ILE A 170 4.45 5.48 11.41
CA ILE A 170 5.05 6.80 11.19
C ILE A 170 4.11 7.96 11.59
N ALA A 171 2.81 7.69 11.73
CA ALA A 171 1.85 8.67 12.23
C ALA A 171 0.73 8.03 13.04
N LYS A 172 0.28 8.78 14.06
CA LYS A 172 -0.93 8.49 14.84
C LYS A 172 -1.80 9.74 14.83
N ILE A 173 -3.04 9.60 14.37
CA ILE A 173 -3.95 10.72 14.16
C ILE A 173 -5.27 10.35 14.82
N SER A 174 -5.85 11.25 15.61
CA SER A 174 -7.18 11.05 16.18
C SER A 174 -8.16 12.00 15.52
N THR A 175 -9.28 11.47 15.03
CA THR A 175 -10.38 12.29 14.51
C THR A 175 -11.66 11.95 15.25
N ARG A 176 -12.58 12.92 15.26
CA ARG A 176 -13.96 12.69 15.69
C ARG A 176 -14.87 12.98 14.53
N GLY A 177 -15.97 12.26 14.44
CA GLY A 177 -17.00 12.53 13.46
C GLY A 177 -18.39 12.36 14.04
N THR A 178 -19.35 13.01 13.41
CA THR A 178 -20.76 13.02 13.84
C THR A 178 -21.66 12.72 12.67
N GLY A 179 -22.76 12.04 12.93
CA GLY A 179 -23.73 11.64 11.91
C GLY A 179 -25.15 11.76 12.46
N GLU A 180 -26.07 12.19 11.61
CA GLU A 180 -27.48 12.38 11.98
C GLU A 180 -28.40 11.94 10.85
N VAL A 181 -29.35 11.08 11.20
CA VAL A 181 -30.44 10.62 10.35
C VAL A 181 -31.75 11.13 10.93
N SER A 182 -32.17 12.31 10.48
CA SER A 182 -33.34 13.01 11.04
C SER A 182 -34.68 12.41 10.56
N GLU A 183 -34.70 11.72 9.43
CA GLU A 183 -35.88 11.03 8.89
C GLU A 183 -35.89 9.55 9.28
N SER A 184 -37.06 9.03 9.66
CA SER A 184 -37.15 7.63 10.09
C SER A 184 -37.09 6.70 8.88
N GLN A 185 -36.05 5.89 8.79
CA GLN A 185 -35.83 4.96 7.70
C GLN A 185 -35.22 3.64 8.19
N ALA A 186 -35.31 2.60 7.36
CA ALA A 186 -34.76 1.29 7.72
C ALA A 186 -33.26 1.40 8.04
N GLY A 187 -32.84 0.94 9.22
CA GLY A 187 -31.45 0.99 9.65
C GLY A 187 -30.89 2.40 9.93
N GLY A 188 -31.76 3.41 10.12
CA GLY A 188 -31.31 4.79 10.38
C GLY A 188 -30.42 4.97 11.62
N ASP A 189 -30.52 4.05 12.57
CA ASP A 189 -29.63 3.92 13.74
C ASP A 189 -28.20 3.50 13.35
N THR A 190 -28.05 2.51 12.46
CA THR A 190 -26.75 2.12 11.91
C THR A 190 -26.19 3.21 10.99
N LEU A 191 -27.04 3.78 10.12
CA LEU A 191 -26.62 4.82 9.17
C LEU A 191 -26.01 6.05 9.87
N ALA A 192 -26.57 6.49 11.00
CA ALA A 192 -25.98 7.60 11.76
C ALA A 192 -24.53 7.32 12.22
N ILE A 193 -24.21 6.07 12.56
CA ILE A 193 -22.85 5.66 12.95
C ILE A 193 -21.92 5.62 11.73
N LEU A 194 -22.42 5.14 10.60
CA LEU A 194 -21.70 5.12 9.34
C LEU A 194 -21.40 6.54 8.84
N ASP A 195 -22.37 7.46 8.93
CA ASP A 195 -22.18 8.89 8.64
C ASP A 195 -21.16 9.53 9.58
N ALA A 196 -21.21 9.21 10.87
CA ALA A 196 -20.21 9.68 11.83
C ALA A 196 -18.79 9.17 11.50
N PHE A 197 -18.66 7.94 10.99
CA PHE A 197 -17.38 7.42 10.51
C PHE A 197 -16.92 8.13 9.24
N ALA A 198 -17.80 8.37 8.27
CA ALA A 198 -17.49 9.13 7.06
C ALA A 198 -16.93 10.52 7.41
N ASP A 199 -17.59 11.24 8.32
CA ASP A 199 -17.13 12.54 8.82
C ASP A 199 -15.76 12.43 9.52
N ALA A 200 -15.55 11.40 10.35
CA ALA A 200 -14.24 11.16 10.98
C ALA A 200 -13.14 10.86 9.95
N THR A 201 -13.45 10.16 8.86
CA THR A 201 -12.55 9.89 7.73
C THR A 201 -12.22 11.14 6.95
N GLN A 202 -13.19 12.03 6.70
CA GLN A 202 -12.94 13.35 6.10
C GLN A 202 -11.96 14.16 6.97
N GLY A 203 -12.12 14.11 8.30
CA GLY A 203 -11.18 14.71 9.24
C GLY A 203 -9.75 14.15 9.12
N LEU A 204 -9.59 12.86 8.79
CA LEU A 204 -8.26 12.26 8.54
C LEU A 204 -7.68 12.81 7.24
N PHE A 205 -8.48 12.87 6.18
CA PHE A 205 -8.04 13.35 4.87
C PHE A 205 -7.75 14.85 4.82
N ALA A 206 -8.37 15.62 5.70
CA ALA A 206 -8.09 17.04 5.90
C ALA A 206 -6.88 17.29 6.83
N ASN A 207 -6.40 16.27 7.54
CA ASN A 207 -5.27 16.41 8.46
C ASN A 207 -3.98 16.72 7.68
N LYS A 208 -3.30 17.82 8.03
CA LYS A 208 -2.05 18.25 7.35
C LYS A 208 -0.95 17.17 7.38
N GLY A 209 -0.74 16.52 8.52
CA GLY A 209 0.29 15.50 8.67
C GLY A 209 -0.03 14.25 7.85
N PHE A 210 -1.30 13.85 7.77
CA PHE A 210 -1.70 12.79 6.84
C PHE A 210 -1.41 13.19 5.40
N ARG A 211 -1.89 14.36 4.96
CA ARG A 211 -1.69 14.83 3.59
C ARG A 211 -0.23 14.92 3.19
N GLU A 212 0.65 15.34 4.09
CA GLU A 212 2.10 15.42 3.85
C GLU A 212 2.74 14.04 3.66
N ILE A 213 2.25 13.01 4.36
CA ILE A 213 2.70 11.62 4.18
C ILE A 213 2.24 11.05 2.84
N VAL A 214 0.98 11.30 2.47
CA VAL A 214 0.40 10.69 1.27
C VAL A 214 0.77 11.45 0.00
N ARG A 215 1.08 12.75 0.09
CA ARG A 215 1.53 13.55 -1.05
C ARG A 215 2.93 13.10 -1.47
N ARG A 216 3.09 12.76 -2.74
CA ARG A 216 4.42 12.67 -3.36
C ARG A 216 4.93 14.08 -3.55
N SER A 217 6.14 14.39 -3.12
CA SER A 217 6.74 15.69 -3.40
C SER A 217 6.76 15.92 -4.91
N ASP A 218 5.90 16.81 -5.41
CA ASP A 218 6.03 17.42 -6.75
C ASP A 218 7.37 18.19 -6.88
N ASP A 219 8.05 18.42 -5.76
CA ASP A 219 9.32 19.11 -5.58
C ASP A 219 10.45 18.13 -5.28
N GLU A 220 10.69 17.19 -6.18
CA GLU A 220 11.85 17.43 -7.04
C GLU A 220 11.26 17.60 -8.44
N GLU A 221 11.20 18.86 -8.89
CA GLU A 221 11.69 19.11 -10.23
C GLU A 221 12.87 18.15 -10.38
N VAL A 222 12.74 17.19 -11.31
CA VAL A 222 13.90 16.68 -12.00
C VAL A 222 14.59 17.95 -12.42
N ILE A 223 15.52 18.44 -11.58
CA ILE A 223 16.40 19.52 -11.94
C ILE A 223 16.96 18.90 -13.19
N SER A 224 16.62 19.52 -14.32
CA SER A 224 17.28 19.28 -15.57
C SER A 224 18.70 19.84 -15.46
N ASP A 225 19.40 19.51 -14.37
CA ASP A 225 20.83 19.31 -14.25
C ASP A 225 21.12 17.90 -14.80
N SER A 226 20.56 17.61 -15.98
CA SER A 226 21.00 16.52 -16.83
C SER A 226 22.45 16.71 -17.31
N GLU A 227 23.13 17.78 -16.88
CA GLU A 227 24.57 17.97 -17.05
C GLU A 227 25.38 17.95 -15.74
N SER A 228 24.84 18.35 -14.58
CA SER A 228 25.63 18.46 -13.34
C SER A 228 25.77 17.13 -12.56
N HIS A 229 24.75 16.26 -12.56
CA HIS A 229 24.82 14.93 -11.94
C HIS A 229 25.23 13.82 -12.92
N ARG A 230 25.52 14.17 -14.18
CA ARG A 230 26.44 13.40 -15.02
C ARG A 230 27.90 13.57 -14.55
N SER A 231 28.13 13.79 -13.26
CA SER A 231 29.32 13.24 -12.61
C SER A 231 29.37 11.78 -13.05
N ARG A 232 30.26 11.50 -14.02
CA ARG A 232 30.48 10.18 -14.58
C ARG A 232 30.41 9.20 -13.42
N ILE A 233 29.36 8.39 -13.36
CA ILE A 233 29.39 7.19 -12.55
C ILE A 233 30.44 6.34 -13.26
N VAL A 234 31.70 6.58 -12.90
CA VAL A 234 32.81 5.74 -13.29
C VAL A 234 32.56 4.51 -12.47
N LEU A 235 31.92 3.53 -13.10
CA LEU A 235 31.94 2.19 -12.55
C LEU A 235 33.42 1.87 -12.41
N ALA A 236 33.89 1.72 -11.18
CA ALA A 236 35.12 1.02 -10.91
C ALA A 236 34.86 -0.42 -11.35
N VAL A 237 34.93 -0.68 -12.67
CA VAL A 237 34.92 -2.01 -13.27
C VAL A 237 36.30 -2.59 -12.97
N ASN A 238 36.63 -2.73 -11.69
CA ASN A 238 37.66 -3.63 -11.25
C ASN A 238 37.06 -5.03 -11.30
N ALA A 239 36.75 -5.49 -12.52
CA ALA A 239 36.79 -6.92 -12.78
C ALA A 239 38.20 -7.36 -12.38
N PRO A 240 38.36 -8.30 -11.43
CA PRO A 240 39.66 -8.91 -11.20
C PRO A 240 40.14 -9.44 -12.54
N LYS A 241 41.19 -8.84 -13.12
CA LYS A 241 41.79 -9.34 -14.36
C LYS A 241 42.20 -10.79 -14.11
N GLY A 242 41.40 -11.73 -14.63
CA GLY A 242 41.71 -13.16 -14.60
C GLY A 242 41.31 -13.92 -13.34
N GLY A 243 40.41 -13.41 -12.49
CA GLY A 243 39.80 -14.20 -11.42
C GLY A 243 38.43 -14.70 -11.85
N GLN A 244 38.25 -16.03 -11.96
CA GLN A 244 36.92 -16.62 -12.09
C GLN A 244 36.13 -16.22 -10.83
N ILE A 245 35.09 -15.39 -10.97
CA ILE A 245 34.18 -15.15 -9.85
C ILE A 245 33.37 -16.44 -9.71
N ASP A 246 33.55 -17.13 -8.58
CA ASP A 246 32.67 -18.23 -8.21
C ASP A 246 31.23 -17.72 -8.16
N LEU A 247 30.28 -18.45 -8.75
CA LEU A 247 28.87 -18.09 -8.74
C LEU A 247 28.37 -17.87 -7.29
N ALA A 248 28.95 -18.57 -6.32
CA ALA A 248 28.69 -18.34 -4.90
C ALA A 248 29.07 -16.91 -4.46
N SER A 249 30.20 -16.39 -4.90
CA SER A 249 30.61 -15.00 -4.63
C SER A 249 29.78 -13.99 -5.41
N ALA A 250 29.34 -14.33 -6.63
CA ALA A 250 28.43 -13.47 -7.39
C ALA A 250 27.06 -13.30 -6.69
N GLN A 251 26.58 -14.33 -5.99
CA GLN A 251 25.34 -14.24 -5.20
C GLN A 251 25.41 -13.17 -4.10
N GLU A 252 26.59 -12.92 -3.53
CA GLU A 252 26.82 -11.89 -2.49
C GLU A 252 26.53 -10.45 -2.98
N SER A 253 26.53 -10.27 -4.30
CA SER A 253 26.35 -8.98 -4.97
C SER A 253 24.91 -8.71 -5.42
N ILE A 254 24.02 -9.67 -5.18
CA ILE A 254 22.65 -9.69 -5.70
C ILE A 254 21.70 -9.46 -4.53
N VAL A 255 20.75 -8.56 -4.72
CA VAL A 255 19.79 -8.14 -3.70
C VAL A 255 18.37 -8.48 -4.10
N THR A 256 17.54 -8.73 -3.10
CA THR A 256 16.09 -8.62 -3.23
C THR A 256 15.71 -7.14 -3.08
N VAL A 257 14.99 -6.59 -4.07
CA VAL A 257 14.49 -5.21 -4.07
C VAL A 257 13.03 -5.23 -3.67
N PHE A 258 12.65 -4.49 -2.63
CA PHE A 258 11.28 -4.34 -2.15
C PHE A 258 10.77 -2.93 -2.41
N ALA A 259 9.69 -2.82 -3.18
CA ALA A 259 8.98 -1.57 -3.43
C ALA A 259 7.51 -1.74 -3.01
N GLY A 260 7.07 -0.93 -2.04
CA GLY A 260 5.78 -1.11 -1.37
C GLY A 260 5.67 -2.48 -0.69
N GLY A 261 4.85 -3.34 -1.25
CA GLY A 261 4.68 -4.75 -0.90
C GLY A 261 5.11 -5.75 -1.96
N GLY A 262 5.62 -5.29 -3.10
CA GLY A 262 6.14 -6.13 -4.16
C GLY A 262 7.63 -6.39 -3.96
N HIS A 263 8.17 -7.31 -4.76
CA HIS A 263 9.61 -7.51 -4.81
C HIS A 263 10.09 -7.92 -6.19
N GLY A 264 11.36 -7.64 -6.45
CA GLY A 264 12.13 -8.16 -7.55
C GLY A 264 13.58 -8.39 -7.11
N SER A 265 14.47 -8.44 -8.08
CA SER A 265 15.90 -8.63 -7.86
C SER A 265 16.68 -7.40 -8.34
N GLY A 266 17.91 -7.26 -7.89
CA GLY A 266 18.85 -6.26 -8.36
C GLY A 266 20.27 -6.68 -8.06
N PHE A 267 21.25 -5.91 -8.52
CA PHE A 267 22.65 -6.20 -8.27
C PHE A 267 23.50 -4.94 -8.21
N ALA A 268 24.54 -4.96 -7.39
CA ALA A 268 25.47 -3.86 -7.26
C ALA A 268 26.39 -3.75 -8.49
N ILE A 269 26.61 -2.52 -8.95
CA ILE A 269 27.51 -2.19 -10.06
C ILE A 269 28.70 -1.32 -9.62
N SER A 270 28.70 -0.82 -8.38
CA SER A 270 29.82 -0.07 -7.80
C SER A 270 30.01 -0.34 -6.31
N ASN A 271 31.22 -0.13 -5.80
CA ASN A 271 31.50 -0.10 -4.35
C ASN A 271 30.75 1.02 -3.61
N ASP A 272 30.37 2.09 -4.30
CA ASP A 272 29.59 3.18 -3.70
C ASP A 272 28.12 2.80 -3.48
N GLY A 273 27.68 1.59 -3.81
CA GLY A 273 26.29 1.18 -3.63
C GLY A 273 25.34 1.68 -4.72
N TYR A 274 25.80 1.84 -5.97
CA TYR A 274 24.92 1.91 -7.13
C TYR A 274 24.44 0.50 -7.51
N LEU A 275 23.15 0.36 -7.79
CA LEU A 275 22.53 -0.92 -8.16
C LEU A 275 21.66 -0.77 -9.40
N LEU A 276 21.50 -1.85 -10.15
CA LEU A 276 20.52 -1.96 -11.22
C LEU A 276 19.36 -2.87 -10.84
N THR A 277 18.18 -2.53 -11.33
CA THR A 277 16.97 -3.38 -11.30
C THR A 277 16.05 -3.00 -12.48
N ASN A 278 14.87 -3.58 -12.57
CA ASN A 278 13.85 -3.17 -13.55
C ASN A 278 13.10 -1.91 -13.09
N SER A 279 12.61 -1.13 -14.05
CA SER A 279 11.74 0.01 -13.74
C SER A 279 10.39 -0.42 -13.19
N HIS A 280 9.85 -1.57 -13.65
CA HIS A 280 8.57 -2.07 -13.14
C HIS A 280 8.68 -2.65 -11.73
N VAL A 281 9.88 -3.02 -11.26
CA VAL A 281 10.09 -3.49 -9.88
C VAL A 281 9.95 -2.33 -8.90
N VAL A 282 10.39 -1.13 -9.30
CA VAL A 282 10.30 0.08 -8.47
C VAL A 282 9.09 0.95 -8.79
N GLU A 283 8.40 0.70 -9.91
CA GLU A 283 7.26 1.45 -10.43
C GLU A 283 7.45 2.98 -10.37
N ASN A 284 6.73 3.62 -9.45
CA ASN A 284 6.81 5.06 -9.16
C ASN A 284 7.57 5.34 -7.86
N ALA A 285 7.96 4.34 -7.07
CA ALA A 285 8.58 4.54 -5.76
C ALA A 285 9.83 5.44 -5.86
N GLU A 286 9.95 6.42 -4.97
CA GLU A 286 11.16 7.24 -4.85
C GLU A 286 12.27 6.52 -4.07
N ARG A 287 11.84 5.65 -3.15
CA ARG A 287 12.73 4.88 -2.28
C ARG A 287 12.26 3.44 -2.18
N VAL A 288 13.23 2.54 -2.11
CA VAL A 288 13.02 1.10 -1.97
C VAL A 288 13.89 0.55 -0.86
N LEU A 289 13.54 -0.64 -0.35
CA LEU A 289 14.39 -1.39 0.55
C LEU A 289 15.12 -2.46 -0.26
N VAL A 290 16.42 -2.58 -0.08
CA VAL A 290 17.21 -3.68 -0.66
C VAL A 290 17.69 -4.59 0.45
N ARG A 291 17.68 -5.90 0.21
CA ARG A 291 18.20 -6.91 1.13
C ARG A 291 19.23 -7.77 0.43
N GLY A 292 20.39 -7.94 1.05
CA GLY A 292 21.44 -8.85 0.60
C GLY A 292 21.30 -10.28 1.14
N PRO A 293 22.16 -11.18 0.70
CA PRO A 293 22.15 -12.59 1.12
C PRO A 293 22.48 -12.84 2.58
N SER A 294 23.20 -11.92 3.23
CA SER A 294 23.43 -11.97 4.67
C SER A 294 22.19 -11.57 5.48
N GLY A 295 21.10 -11.16 4.82
CA GLY A 295 19.92 -10.57 5.43
C GLY A 295 20.09 -9.08 5.78
N MET A 296 21.25 -8.49 5.51
CA MET A 296 21.49 -7.06 5.70
C MET A 296 20.59 -6.25 4.76
N GLU A 297 20.01 -5.17 5.30
CA GLU A 297 19.09 -4.31 4.57
C GLU A 297 19.65 -2.88 4.46
N ALA A 298 19.34 -2.23 3.34
CA ALA A 298 19.64 -0.82 3.10
C ALA A 298 18.46 -0.15 2.41
N LYS A 299 18.21 1.12 2.73
CA LYS A 299 17.31 1.96 1.92
C LYS A 299 18.07 2.39 0.67
N ALA A 300 17.36 2.50 -0.45
CA ALA A 300 17.93 2.96 -1.70
C ALA A 300 17.02 3.98 -2.38
N ASN A 301 17.63 5.06 -2.87
CA ASN A 301 16.95 6.08 -3.67
C ASN A 301 16.89 5.64 -5.14
N VAL A 302 15.75 5.81 -5.79
CA VAL A 302 15.59 5.59 -7.23
C VAL A 302 16.11 6.84 -7.96
N LEU A 303 17.31 6.77 -8.52
CA LEU A 303 17.97 7.93 -9.13
C LEU A 303 17.48 8.20 -10.56
N SER A 304 17.26 7.15 -11.34
CA SER A 304 16.74 7.28 -12.70
C SER A 304 16.05 6.01 -13.15
N THR A 305 15.07 6.15 -14.04
CA THR A 305 14.38 5.04 -14.67
C THR A 305 14.24 5.28 -16.16
N ASP A 306 14.38 4.23 -16.96
CA ASP A 306 13.92 4.19 -18.35
C ASP A 306 12.81 3.15 -18.44
N ARG A 307 11.55 3.62 -18.42
CA ARG A 307 10.36 2.76 -18.51
C ARG A 307 10.22 2.05 -19.85
N ARG A 308 10.79 2.59 -20.92
CA ARG A 308 10.72 1.95 -22.25
C ARG A 308 11.66 0.77 -22.32
N ARG A 309 12.84 0.91 -21.71
CA ARG A 309 13.81 -0.17 -21.61
C ARG A 309 13.55 -1.11 -20.45
N ASP A 310 12.77 -0.66 -19.49
CA ASP A 310 12.48 -1.34 -18.23
C ASP A 310 13.71 -1.51 -17.34
N ILE A 311 14.43 -0.43 -17.08
CA ILE A 311 15.62 -0.43 -16.21
C ILE A 311 15.60 0.76 -15.25
N ALA A 312 16.11 0.57 -14.05
CA ALA A 312 16.25 1.58 -13.02
C ALA A 312 17.65 1.56 -12.40
N LEU A 313 18.17 2.74 -12.09
CA LEU A 313 19.38 2.94 -11.31
C LEU A 313 19.01 3.31 -9.88
N LEU A 314 19.53 2.56 -8.92
CA LEU A 314 19.35 2.81 -7.50
C LEU A 314 20.65 3.25 -6.85
N LYS A 315 20.53 3.96 -5.73
CA LYS A 315 21.64 4.30 -4.84
C LYS A 315 21.30 3.87 -3.42
N ALA A 316 21.90 2.78 -2.98
CA ALA A 316 21.73 2.27 -1.62
C ALA A 316 22.61 3.01 -0.61
N GLU A 317 22.03 3.32 0.54
CA GLU A 317 22.69 3.95 1.67
C GLU A 317 23.39 2.90 2.53
N ASN A 318 24.62 3.18 2.99
CA ASN A 318 25.38 2.29 3.88
C ASN A 318 25.56 0.85 3.35
N ALA A 319 25.63 0.70 2.02
CA ALA A 319 25.69 -0.60 1.35
C ALA A 319 27.12 -1.12 1.10
N GLY A 320 28.09 -0.77 1.95
CA GLY A 320 29.49 -1.21 1.80
C GLY A 320 29.72 -2.71 1.98
N TRP A 321 28.68 -3.45 2.35
CA TRP A 321 28.63 -4.90 2.39
C TRP A 321 28.34 -5.55 1.03
N LEU A 322 27.90 -4.77 0.04
CA LEU A 322 27.73 -5.24 -1.34
C LEU A 322 29.07 -5.21 -2.09
N GLN A 323 29.36 -6.30 -2.78
CA GLN A 323 30.42 -6.33 -3.79
C GLN A 323 29.80 -6.02 -5.15
N PRO A 324 30.42 -5.19 -6.01
CA PRO A 324 29.91 -4.95 -7.35
C PRO A 324 30.23 -6.11 -8.28
N LEU A 325 29.29 -6.46 -9.16
CA LEU A 325 29.55 -7.44 -10.22
C LEU A 325 30.31 -6.80 -11.39
N PRO A 326 31.30 -7.50 -11.97
CA PRO A 326 31.94 -7.03 -13.18
C PRO A 326 30.97 -7.05 -14.36
N ILE A 327 31.15 -6.13 -15.29
CA ILE A 327 30.25 -5.96 -16.44
C ILE A 327 30.99 -6.30 -17.72
N ARG A 328 30.36 -7.11 -18.56
CA ARG A 328 30.82 -7.42 -19.91
C ARG A 328 29.89 -6.78 -20.93
N SER A 329 30.38 -5.75 -21.60
CA SER A 329 29.63 -5.02 -22.63
C SER A 329 29.56 -5.74 -23.97
N GLU A 330 30.48 -6.68 -24.21
CA GLU A 330 30.56 -7.46 -25.45
C GLU A 330 29.46 -8.53 -25.52
N ARG A 331 28.96 -8.74 -26.74
CA ARG A 331 27.92 -9.73 -27.00
C ARG A 331 28.48 -11.14 -26.94
N LEU A 332 27.82 -12.02 -26.18
CA LEU A 332 28.12 -13.45 -26.16
C LEU A 332 27.75 -14.16 -27.49
N GLY A 333 28.38 -15.30 -27.73
CA GLY A 333 27.98 -16.20 -28.80
C GLY A 333 26.69 -16.92 -28.47
N VAL A 334 25.88 -17.26 -29.47
CA VAL A 334 24.78 -18.22 -29.28
C VAL A 334 25.38 -19.56 -28.85
N GLY A 335 24.82 -20.16 -27.80
CA GLY A 335 25.33 -21.38 -27.16
C GLY A 335 26.27 -21.14 -25.97
N SER A 336 26.68 -19.89 -25.70
CA SER A 336 27.42 -19.57 -24.47
C SER A 336 26.58 -19.87 -23.23
N GLU A 337 27.18 -20.53 -22.24
CA GLU A 337 26.54 -20.78 -20.94
C GLU A 337 26.27 -19.46 -20.22
N VAL A 338 25.10 -19.37 -19.58
CA VAL A 338 24.70 -18.22 -18.78
C VAL A 338 23.91 -18.65 -17.54
N TYR A 339 23.94 -17.80 -16.52
CA TYR A 339 23.34 -18.05 -15.22
C TYR A 339 22.43 -16.87 -14.85
N ALA A 340 21.13 -17.12 -14.64
CA ALA A 340 20.21 -16.11 -14.13
C ALA A 340 20.06 -16.29 -12.63
N VAL A 341 20.20 -15.20 -11.88
CA VAL A 341 20.19 -15.23 -10.41
C VAL A 341 19.23 -14.17 -9.88
N GLY A 342 18.42 -14.54 -8.88
CA GLY A 342 17.45 -13.63 -8.28
C GLY A 342 16.62 -14.28 -7.16
N SER A 343 15.48 -13.66 -6.87
CA SER A 343 14.59 -14.02 -5.76
C SER A 343 13.19 -14.39 -6.28
N PRO A 344 13.00 -15.61 -6.81
CA PRO A 344 11.77 -16.00 -7.46
C PRO A 344 10.62 -16.26 -6.47
N TYR A 345 9.42 -15.82 -6.84
CA TYR A 345 8.12 -16.04 -6.21
C TYR A 345 7.95 -15.48 -4.80
N LEU A 346 8.83 -15.87 -3.89
CA LEU A 346 8.83 -15.47 -2.50
C LEU A 346 10.20 -14.90 -2.16
N PRO A 347 10.28 -13.84 -1.34
CA PRO A 347 11.55 -13.34 -0.85
C PRO A 347 12.38 -14.40 -0.11
N ALA A 348 11.75 -15.44 0.43
CA ALA A 348 12.42 -16.56 1.09
C ALA A 348 13.16 -17.53 0.13
N LEU A 349 12.93 -17.40 -1.19
CA LEU A 349 13.65 -18.14 -2.23
C LEU A 349 14.77 -17.31 -2.85
N GLU A 350 15.18 -16.23 -2.19
CA GLU A 350 16.29 -15.37 -2.61
C GLU A 350 17.58 -16.14 -2.93
N HIS A 351 18.35 -15.59 -3.87
CA HIS A 351 19.61 -16.17 -4.39
C HIS A 351 19.43 -17.49 -5.15
N THR A 352 18.27 -17.73 -5.76
CA THR A 352 18.08 -18.86 -6.66
C THR A 352 18.89 -18.68 -7.94
N VAL A 353 19.68 -19.69 -8.30
CA VAL A 353 20.47 -19.73 -9.53
C VAL A 353 19.84 -20.69 -10.52
N THR A 354 19.69 -20.26 -11.77
CA THR A 354 19.28 -21.10 -12.89
C THR A 354 20.32 -21.03 -13.99
N LYS A 355 20.57 -22.16 -14.66
CA LYS A 355 21.55 -22.27 -15.75
C LYS A 355 20.84 -22.43 -17.07
N GLY A 356 21.39 -21.83 -18.12
CA GLY A 356 20.98 -22.01 -19.50
C GLY A 356 22.07 -21.62 -20.48
N ILE A 357 21.68 -21.31 -21.70
CA ILE A 357 22.54 -20.80 -22.77
C ILE A 357 21.93 -19.55 -23.40
N VAL A 358 22.77 -18.75 -24.06
CA VAL A 358 22.28 -17.75 -25.01
C VAL A 358 21.65 -18.48 -26.20
N SER A 359 20.32 -18.54 -26.25
CA SER A 359 19.56 -19.21 -27.31
C SER A 359 19.46 -18.34 -28.58
N GLY A 360 19.63 -17.03 -28.46
CA GLY A 360 19.51 -16.11 -29.58
C GLY A 360 19.40 -14.66 -29.15
N TYR A 361 19.17 -13.80 -30.12
CA TYR A 361 18.93 -12.38 -29.90
C TYR A 361 17.66 -11.97 -30.62
N ARG A 362 16.87 -11.14 -29.95
CA ARG A 362 15.58 -10.65 -30.43
C ARG A 362 15.57 -9.14 -30.37
N GLU A 363 14.53 -8.58 -30.94
CA GLU A 363 14.22 -7.18 -30.84
C GLU A 363 12.75 -7.06 -30.42
N ASP A 364 12.49 -6.21 -29.43
CA ASP A 364 11.12 -5.81 -29.07
C ASP A 364 11.03 -4.29 -29.15
N ARG A 365 10.12 -3.79 -29.99
CA ARG A 365 9.90 -2.35 -30.21
C ARG A 365 11.17 -1.54 -30.49
N GLY A 366 12.14 -2.11 -31.21
CA GLY A 366 13.42 -1.46 -31.52
C GLY A 366 14.51 -1.62 -30.45
N TYR A 367 14.25 -2.39 -29.38
CA TYR A 367 15.20 -2.63 -28.30
C TYR A 367 15.78 -4.05 -28.36
N PRO A 368 17.11 -4.22 -28.31
CA PRO A 368 17.73 -5.54 -28.40
C PRO A 368 17.49 -6.35 -27.12
N LEU A 369 17.21 -7.64 -27.27
CA LEU A 369 17.03 -8.59 -26.16
C LEU A 369 17.96 -9.80 -26.35
N ILE A 370 18.52 -10.28 -25.24
CA ILE A 370 19.13 -11.61 -25.17
C ILE A 370 18.01 -12.60 -24.92
N GLN A 371 17.90 -13.63 -25.76
CA GLN A 371 17.07 -14.79 -25.49
C GLN A 371 17.92 -15.88 -24.83
N SER A 372 17.43 -16.43 -23.72
CA SER A 372 18.05 -17.57 -23.03
C SER A 372 16.98 -18.55 -22.53
N ASP A 373 17.37 -19.80 -22.34
CA ASP A 373 16.58 -20.84 -21.70
C ASP A 373 16.86 -20.97 -20.19
N ALA A 374 17.76 -20.14 -19.63
CA ALA A 374 17.91 -19.98 -18.19
C ALA A 374 16.58 -19.52 -17.60
N ALA A 375 16.03 -20.32 -16.68
CA ALA A 375 14.67 -20.13 -16.18
C ALA A 375 14.54 -18.82 -15.37
N ILE A 376 13.53 -18.01 -15.70
CA ILE A 376 13.16 -16.85 -14.90
C ILE A 376 11.69 -16.90 -14.53
N ASN A 377 11.41 -16.47 -13.32
CA ASN A 377 10.09 -16.47 -12.71
C ASN A 377 9.80 -15.09 -12.12
N PRO A 378 8.51 -14.76 -11.82
CA PRO A 378 8.18 -13.57 -11.06
C PRO A 378 9.10 -13.45 -9.84
N GLY A 379 9.70 -12.28 -9.61
CA GLY A 379 10.73 -12.06 -8.56
C GLY A 379 12.18 -12.08 -9.06
N ASN A 380 12.50 -12.77 -10.17
CA ASN A 380 13.83 -12.68 -10.81
C ASN A 380 14.01 -11.39 -11.62
N SER A 381 12.93 -10.70 -11.98
CA SER A 381 12.95 -9.40 -12.66
C SER A 381 13.94 -8.45 -12.00
N GLY A 382 14.89 -7.92 -12.77
CA GLY A 382 15.92 -7.00 -12.30
C GLY A 382 17.23 -7.68 -11.91
N GLY A 383 17.23 -9.00 -11.73
CA GLY A 383 18.42 -9.79 -11.41
C GLY A 383 19.37 -9.94 -12.61
N PRO A 384 20.65 -10.25 -12.38
CA PRO A 384 21.64 -10.34 -13.44
C PRO A 384 21.55 -11.66 -14.22
N LEU A 385 21.93 -11.58 -15.50
CA LEU A 385 22.38 -12.71 -16.32
C LEU A 385 23.90 -12.68 -16.36
N LEU A 386 24.53 -13.72 -15.83
CA LEU A 386 25.98 -13.87 -15.72
C LEU A 386 26.54 -14.81 -16.78
N ASP A 387 27.75 -14.55 -17.27
CA ASP A 387 28.55 -15.54 -18.00
C ASP A 387 29.27 -16.52 -17.04
N ASP A 388 30.01 -17.47 -17.59
CA ASP A 388 30.77 -18.48 -16.85
C ASP A 388 31.94 -17.93 -16.02
N GLN A 389 32.24 -16.65 -16.16
CA GLN A 389 33.23 -15.91 -15.37
C GLN A 389 32.59 -15.02 -14.30
N GLY A 390 31.25 -15.01 -14.20
CA GLY A 390 30.50 -14.17 -13.28
C GLY A 390 30.35 -12.72 -13.73
N ASN A 391 30.62 -12.42 -15.01
CA ASN A 391 30.36 -11.07 -15.55
C ASN A 391 28.89 -10.90 -15.90
N VAL A 392 28.32 -9.77 -15.53
CA VAL A 392 26.98 -9.37 -15.98
C VAL A 392 27.02 -9.12 -17.48
N VAL A 393 26.20 -9.86 -18.21
CA VAL A 393 25.96 -9.68 -19.66
C VAL A 393 24.54 -9.18 -19.94
N GLY A 394 23.63 -9.36 -18.99
CA GLY A 394 22.28 -8.82 -19.10
C GLY A 394 21.51 -8.74 -17.79
N LEU A 395 20.26 -8.31 -17.88
CA LEU A 395 19.35 -8.12 -16.76
C LEU A 395 17.99 -8.76 -17.09
N ALA A 396 17.44 -9.58 -16.19
CA ALA A 396 16.18 -10.31 -16.42
C ALA A 396 14.98 -9.37 -16.54
N VAL A 397 14.07 -9.63 -17.50
CA VAL A 397 12.88 -8.79 -17.74
C VAL A 397 11.59 -9.58 -17.82
N SER A 398 11.53 -10.54 -18.74
CA SER A 398 10.26 -11.19 -19.08
C SER A 398 10.46 -12.56 -19.69
N SER A 399 9.46 -13.42 -19.55
CA SER A 399 9.42 -14.74 -20.17
C SER A 399 8.26 -14.83 -21.16
N PHE A 400 8.47 -15.58 -22.25
CA PHE A 400 7.39 -15.93 -23.17
C PHE A 400 6.59 -17.09 -22.59
N ARG A 401 5.27 -16.89 -22.47
CA ARG A 401 4.35 -17.90 -21.94
C ARG A 401 3.33 -18.28 -23.01
N SER A 402 3.07 -19.57 -23.15
CA SER A 402 2.04 -20.11 -24.05
C SER A 402 1.14 -21.06 -23.26
N GLY A 403 -0.18 -20.84 -23.30
CA GLY A 403 -1.14 -21.62 -22.51
C GLY A 403 -0.92 -21.55 -20.99
N GLY A 404 -0.26 -20.51 -20.48
CA GLY A 404 0.06 -20.34 -19.05
C GLY A 404 1.34 -21.05 -18.56
N GLY A 405 1.91 -21.95 -19.37
CA GLY A 405 3.13 -22.69 -19.05
C GLY A 405 4.41 -21.93 -19.37
N GLU A 406 5.50 -22.28 -18.66
CA GLU A 406 6.86 -21.88 -19.03
C GLU A 406 7.26 -22.56 -20.34
N THR A 407 7.91 -21.82 -21.23
CA THR A 407 8.31 -22.32 -22.56
C THR A 407 9.82 -22.50 -22.72
N GLY A 408 10.61 -22.10 -21.71
CA GLY A 408 12.07 -22.02 -21.83
C GLY A 408 12.55 -20.88 -22.74
N ILE A 409 11.69 -19.90 -23.03
CA ILE A 409 12.05 -18.70 -23.81
C ILE A 409 11.98 -17.49 -22.87
N ASN A 410 13.14 -17.03 -22.44
CA ASN A 410 13.28 -15.93 -21.49
C ASN A 410 14.09 -14.78 -22.10
N PHE A 411 13.78 -13.55 -21.69
CA PHE A 411 14.35 -12.33 -22.26
C PHE A 411 15.08 -11.49 -21.22
N PHE A 412 16.25 -11.01 -21.63
CA PHE A 412 17.12 -10.18 -20.81
C PHE A 412 17.55 -8.92 -21.57
N ILE A 413 17.71 -7.82 -20.85
CA ILE A 413 18.30 -6.57 -21.36
C ILE A 413 19.80 -6.78 -21.53
N PRO A 414 20.40 -6.56 -22.71
CA PRO A 414 21.86 -6.47 -22.82
C PRO A 414 22.37 -5.37 -21.90
N ILE A 415 23.31 -5.69 -21.01
CA ILE A 415 23.75 -4.76 -19.95
C ILE A 415 24.30 -3.44 -20.52
N SER A 416 25.00 -3.50 -21.65
CA SER A 416 25.52 -2.32 -22.35
C SER A 416 24.44 -1.39 -22.89
N ASP A 417 23.29 -1.93 -23.30
CA ASP A 417 22.14 -1.12 -23.69
C ASP A 417 21.46 -0.48 -22.48
N GLY A 418 21.29 -1.24 -21.39
CA GLY A 418 20.75 -0.73 -20.13
C GLY A 418 21.55 0.44 -19.56
N LEU A 419 22.87 0.28 -19.42
CA LEU A 419 23.76 1.32 -18.91
C LEU A 419 23.76 2.58 -19.80
N ARG A 420 23.79 2.39 -21.12
CA ARG A 420 23.70 3.51 -22.08
C ARG A 420 22.40 4.30 -21.91
N ARG A 421 21.27 3.62 -21.67
CA ARG A 421 19.96 4.27 -21.46
C ARG A 421 19.91 5.08 -20.17
N LEU A 422 20.63 4.63 -19.14
CA LEU A 422 20.78 5.34 -17.87
C LEU A 422 21.88 6.41 -17.91
N GLY A 423 22.63 6.55 -19.02
CA GLY A 423 23.74 7.50 -19.13
C GLY A 423 24.95 7.14 -18.26
N VAL A 424 25.13 5.85 -17.93
CA VAL A 424 26.27 5.35 -17.13
C VAL A 424 27.42 4.96 -18.08
N ASP A 425 28.55 5.66 -17.98
CA ASP A 425 29.75 5.39 -18.77
C ASP A 425 30.57 4.24 -18.17
N THR A 426 30.94 3.25 -18.99
CA THR A 426 31.73 2.08 -18.57
C THR A 426 33.22 2.23 -18.87
N ALA A 427 33.77 3.45 -18.92
CA ALA A 427 35.16 3.65 -19.29
C ALA A 427 36.10 3.05 -18.23
N PRO A 428 37.15 2.29 -18.62
CA PRO A 428 38.17 1.85 -17.67
C PRO A 428 38.92 3.06 -17.12
N GLU A 429 39.18 3.09 -15.81
CA GLU A 429 40.14 4.04 -15.23
C GLU A 429 41.49 3.88 -15.94
N ALA A 430 42.07 5.02 -16.33
CA ALA A 430 43.33 5.12 -17.08
C ALA A 430 44.56 4.83 -16.21
#